data_AF-A0A936B5J4-F1
#
_entry.id   AF-A0A936B5J4-F1
#
_cell.length_a   1.000
_cell.length_b   1.000
_cell.length_c   1.000
_cell.angle_alpha   90.00
_cell.angle_beta   90.00
_cell.angle_gamma   90.00
#
_symmetry.space_group_name_H-M   'P 1'
#
loop_
_entity.id
_entity.type
_entity.pdbx_description
1 polymer ?
#
loop_
_entity_poly.entity_id
_entity_poly.type
_entity_poly.pdbx_seq_one_letter_code
_entity_poly.pdbx_strand_id
1 'polypeptide(L)'
;MYQLYQQFGEELLAAESAVPNLNIYAARRADGAITVMVINLSDEAQTAPLVLSGHEGDTAVITLLDAENLATDMGHDLFASHTYPAQSMTLLVVGGGGE
;
A
#
# COMPACT_ATOMS: atom_id res chain seq x y z
N MET A 1 7.07 4.25 -22.02
CA MET A 1 7.70 3.91 -20.72
C MET A 1 6.63 3.25 -19.84
N TYR A 2 6.39 1.94 -20.02
CA TYR A 2 5.22 1.21 -19.48
C TYR A 2 5.56 -0.28 -19.19
N GLN A 3 6.66 -0.56 -18.51
CA GLN A 3 7.08 -1.96 -18.26
C GLN A 3 7.01 -2.40 -16.80
N LEU A 4 6.79 -1.50 -15.83
CA LEU A 4 6.59 -1.91 -14.43
C LEU A 4 5.13 -2.30 -14.09
N TYR A 5 4.15 -1.91 -14.90
CA TYR A 5 2.72 -2.13 -14.59
C TYR A 5 2.25 -3.58 -14.82
N GLN A 6 2.95 -4.39 -15.61
CA GLN A 6 2.50 -5.74 -15.96
C GLN A 6 2.84 -6.83 -14.91
N GLN A 7 3.53 -6.49 -13.82
CA GLN A 7 4.01 -7.48 -12.84
C GLN A 7 3.41 -7.31 -11.44
N PHE A 8 2.61 -6.27 -11.19
CA PHE A 8 2.08 -5.98 -9.84
C PHE A 8 0.72 -6.61 -9.53
N GLY A 9 -0.05 -6.98 -10.56
CA GLY A 9 -1.34 -7.65 -10.44
C GLY A 9 -1.99 -7.83 -11.81
N GLU A 10 -3.03 -8.65 -11.89
CA GLU A 10 -3.79 -8.85 -13.13
C GLU A 10 -4.68 -7.64 -13.43
N GLU A 11 -5.15 -6.95 -12.38
CA GLU A 11 -6.05 -5.82 -12.50
C GLU A 11 -5.57 -4.66 -11.61
N LEU A 12 -5.25 -3.52 -12.22
CA LEU A 12 -4.94 -2.29 -11.49
C LEU A 12 -6.26 -1.71 -10.93
N LEU A 13 -6.29 -1.51 -9.62
CA LEU A 13 -7.42 -0.90 -8.94
C LEU A 13 -7.25 0.62 -8.91
N ALA A 14 -8.36 1.35 -8.95
CA ALA A 14 -8.34 2.79 -8.77
C ALA A 14 -7.86 3.12 -7.35
N ALA A 15 -6.74 3.83 -7.26
CA ALA A 15 -6.19 4.34 -6.03
C ALA A 15 -5.85 5.82 -6.21
N GLU A 16 -6.23 6.64 -5.24
CA GLU A 16 -5.95 8.06 -5.23
C GLU A 16 -5.44 8.47 -3.85
N SER A 17 -4.43 9.35 -3.85
CA SER A 17 -3.90 9.94 -2.63
C SER A 17 -4.32 11.39 -2.57
N ALA A 18 -4.93 11.78 -1.45
CA ALA A 18 -5.23 13.19 -1.15
C ALA A 18 -3.99 13.95 -0.60
N VAL A 19 -2.89 13.24 -0.33
CA VAL A 19 -1.67 13.82 0.27
C VAL A 19 -0.65 14.13 -0.83
N PRO A 20 -0.14 15.39 -0.91
CA PRO A 20 0.85 15.76 -1.91
C PRO A 20 2.15 14.96 -1.71
N ASN A 21 2.75 14.53 -2.82
CA ASN A 21 3.97 13.70 -2.87
C ASN A 21 3.85 12.29 -2.30
N LEU A 22 2.66 11.87 -1.88
CA LEU A 22 2.37 10.49 -1.50
C LEU A 22 1.68 9.82 -2.68
N ASN A 23 2.38 8.93 -3.37
CA ASN A 23 1.81 8.17 -4.48
C ASN A 23 1.25 6.86 -3.96
N ILE A 24 0.07 6.48 -4.44
CA ILE A 24 -0.59 5.22 -4.08
C ILE A 24 -0.95 4.45 -5.34
N TYR A 25 -0.69 3.15 -5.31
CA TYR A 25 -1.04 2.21 -6.36
C TYR A 25 -1.72 1.01 -5.72
N ALA A 26 -2.79 0.52 -6.33
CA ALA A 26 -3.44 -0.70 -5.88
C ALA A 26 -3.59 -1.66 -7.06
N ALA A 27 -3.39 -2.94 -6.79
CA ALA A 27 -3.54 -3.99 -7.79
C ALA A 27 -4.14 -5.25 -7.16
N ARG A 28 -5.08 -5.87 -7.86
CA ARG A 28 -5.65 -7.15 -7.49
C ARG A 28 -4.83 -8.27 -8.12
N ARG A 29 -4.50 -9.26 -7.31
CA ARG A 29 -3.80 -10.48 -7.74
C ARG A 29 -4.80 -11.56 -8.17
N ALA A 30 -4.31 -12.52 -8.96
CA ALA A 30 -5.06 -13.69 -9.41
C ALA A 30 -5.74 -14.47 -8.25
N ASP A 31 -5.08 -14.50 -7.08
CA ASP A 31 -5.54 -15.17 -5.86
C ASP A 31 -6.65 -14.39 -5.11
N GLY A 32 -7.07 -13.23 -5.62
CA GLY A 32 -8.06 -12.38 -4.98
C GLY A 32 -7.50 -11.42 -3.93
N ALA A 33 -6.24 -11.58 -3.52
CA ALA A 33 -5.53 -10.64 -2.65
C ALA A 33 -5.32 -9.27 -3.33
N ILE A 34 -5.43 -8.20 -2.55
CA ILE A 34 -5.19 -6.83 -3.00
C ILE A 34 -3.83 -6.37 -2.46
N THR A 35 -2.97 -5.96 -3.37
CA THR A 35 -1.69 -5.34 -3.03
C THR A 35 -1.81 -3.83 -3.21
N VAL A 36 -1.52 -3.07 -2.17
CA VAL A 36 -1.45 -1.61 -2.19
C VAL A 36 -0.01 -1.19 -1.95
N MET A 37 0.48 -0.24 -2.73
CA MET A 37 1.83 0.28 -2.67
C MET A 37 1.78 1.79 -2.50
N VAL A 38 2.28 2.26 -1.37
CA VAL A 38 2.34 3.67 -1.00
C VAL A 38 3.79 4.11 -1.06
N ILE A 39 4.09 5.16 -1.80
CA ILE A 39 5.44 5.70 -1.96
C ILE A 39 5.42 7.15 -1.47
N ASN A 40 6.12 7.42 -0.37
CA ASN A 40 6.32 8.78 0.09
C ASN A 40 7.60 9.33 -0.55
N LEU A 41 7.44 10.26 -1.49
CA LEU A 41 8.57 10.95 -2.14
C LEU A 41 8.97 12.24 -1.41
N SER A 42 8.26 12.63 -0.35
CA SER A 42 8.63 13.78 0.48
C SER A 42 9.88 13.49 1.30
N ASP A 43 10.60 14.57 1.64
CA ASP A 43 11.69 14.58 2.61
C ASP A 43 11.18 14.57 4.07
N GLU A 44 9.85 14.66 4.24
CA GLU A 44 9.18 14.65 5.53
C GLU A 44 8.30 13.40 5.70
N ALA A 45 8.20 12.89 6.92
CA ALA A 45 7.25 11.84 7.26
C ALA A 45 5.81 12.37 7.07
N GLN A 46 4.95 11.55 6.49
CA GLN A 46 3.55 11.89 6.24
C GLN A 46 2.65 10.91 6.98
N THR A 47 1.71 11.41 7.77
CA THR A 47 0.71 10.57 8.43
C THR A 47 -0.60 10.66 7.68
N ALA A 48 -1.08 9.52 7.17
CA ALA A 48 -2.34 9.45 6.45
C ALA A 48 -3.09 8.16 6.82
N PRO A 49 -4.42 8.21 6.99
CA PRO A 49 -5.22 7.00 7.05
C PRO A 49 -5.28 6.35 5.68
N LEU A 50 -5.24 5.02 5.64
CA LEU A 50 -5.54 4.26 4.44
C LEU A 50 -6.97 3.72 4.53
N VAL A 51 -7.74 3.91 3.47
CA VAL A 51 -9.11 3.40 3.41
C VAL A 51 -9.27 2.59 2.13
N LEU A 52 -9.54 1.30 2.27
CA LEU A 52 -9.96 0.46 1.16
C LEU A 52 -11.49 0.46 1.07
N SER A 53 -12.01 0.98 -0.03
CA SER A 53 -13.44 0.97 -0.31
C SER A 53 -13.83 -0.37 -0.95
N GLY A 54 -14.86 -1.02 -0.43
CA GLY A 54 -15.39 -2.27 -0.98
C GLY A 54 -14.68 -3.55 -0.51
N HIS A 55 -13.82 -3.46 0.51
CA HIS A 55 -13.19 -4.62 1.15
C HIS A 55 -13.33 -4.50 2.67
N GLU A 56 -13.90 -5.52 3.31
CA GLU A 56 -14.11 -5.58 4.77
C GLU A 56 -12.99 -6.41 5.45
N GLY A 57 -11.77 -6.30 4.92
CA GLY A 57 -10.60 -6.98 5.48
C GLY A 57 -10.03 -6.17 6.65
N ASP A 58 -10.07 -6.74 7.86
CA ASP A 58 -9.51 -6.12 9.06
C ASP A 58 -7.99 -6.30 9.18
N THR A 59 -7.42 -7.22 8.41
CA THR A 59 -6.01 -7.64 8.48
C THR A 59 -5.33 -7.45 7.12
N ALA A 60 -4.35 -6.56 7.06
CA ALA A 60 -3.42 -6.46 5.93
C ALA A 60 -1.99 -6.42 6.41
N VAL A 61 -1.10 -7.18 5.78
CA VAL A 61 0.31 -7.16 6.15
C VAL A 61 0.92 -5.84 5.66
N ILE A 62 1.32 -4.97 6.59
CA ILE A 62 1.96 -3.69 6.29
C ILE A 62 3.47 -3.88 6.36
N THR A 63 4.11 -3.82 5.20
CA THR A 63 5.55 -3.96 5.08
C THR A 63 6.16 -2.61 4.71
N LEU A 64 6.95 -2.03 5.60
CA LEU A 64 7.72 -0.83 5.29
C LEU A 64 9.05 -1.22 4.65
N LEU A 65 9.34 -0.60 3.50
CA LEU A 65 10.63 -0.63 2.84
C LEU A 65 11.20 0.79 2.80
N ASP A 66 12.37 0.96 3.37
CA ASP A 66 13.13 2.22 3.41
C ASP A 66 14.60 1.93 3.07
N ALA A 67 15.40 2.97 2.82
CA ALA A 67 16.84 2.85 2.63
C ALA A 67 17.53 2.05 3.76
N GLU A 68 17.01 2.13 4.98
CA GLU A 68 17.55 1.43 6.15
C GLU A 68 16.84 0.10 6.45
N ASN A 69 15.62 -0.12 5.95
CA ASN A 69 14.76 -1.24 6.34
C ASN A 69 14.21 -1.98 5.12
N LEU A 70 14.63 -3.24 4.91
CA LEU A 70 14.24 -4.05 3.75
C LEU A 70 13.09 -5.01 4.11
N ALA A 71 11.91 -4.46 4.44
CA ALA A 71 10.69 -5.18 4.85
C ALA A 71 10.52 -5.39 6.37
N THR A 72 10.24 -4.29 7.07
CA THR A 72 9.79 -4.34 8.47
C THR A 72 8.27 -4.46 8.51
N ASP A 73 7.76 -5.50 9.18
CA ASP A 73 6.33 -5.66 9.46
C ASP A 73 5.90 -4.60 10.48
N MET A 74 4.96 -3.74 10.09
CA MET A 74 4.43 -2.65 10.92
C MET A 74 3.05 -2.96 11.49
N GLY A 75 2.61 -4.22 11.40
CA GLY A 75 1.32 -4.68 11.91
C GLY A 75 0.24 -4.81 10.83
N HIS A 76 -1.00 -4.96 11.29
CA HIS A 76 -2.11 -5.43 10.45
C HIS A 76 -3.30 -4.49 10.26
N ASP A 77 -3.33 -3.35 10.97
CA ASP A 77 -4.48 -2.44 10.98
C ASP A 77 -4.45 -1.47 9.80
N LEU A 78 -5.37 -1.65 8.85
CA LEU A 78 -5.54 -0.78 7.69
C LEU A 78 -6.17 0.57 8.03
N PHE A 79 -7.09 0.59 8.99
CA PHE A 79 -7.96 1.74 9.27
C PHE A 79 -7.35 2.76 10.23
N ALA A 80 -6.20 2.43 10.83
CA ALA A 80 -5.45 3.37 11.66
C ALA A 80 -4.68 4.36 10.79
N SER A 81 -4.55 5.60 11.26
CA SER A 81 -3.63 6.56 10.64
C SER A 81 -2.21 6.02 10.69
N HIS A 82 -1.60 5.85 9.54
CA HIS A 82 -0.26 5.29 9.41
C HIS A 82 0.75 6.38 9.09
N THR A 83 1.92 6.31 9.71
CA THR A 83 3.01 7.26 9.44
C THR A 83 3.98 6.65 8.45
N TYR A 84 4.03 7.25 7.26
CA TYR A 84 4.92 6.90 6.18
C TYR A 84 6.20 7.75 6.31
N PRO A 85 7.37 7.18 6.60
CA PRO A 85 8.62 7.93 6.70
C PRO A 85 8.97 8.63 5.39
N ALA A 86 9.83 9.63 5.46
CA ALA A 86 10.36 10.32 4.30
C ALA A 86 11.06 9.32 3.36
N GLN A 87 10.93 9.51 2.04
CA GLN A 87 11.62 8.70 1.03
C GLN A 87 11.44 7.19 1.17
N SER A 88 10.30 6.77 1.71
CA SER A 88 10.00 5.37 2.00
C SER A 88 8.91 4.81 1.11
N MET A 89 8.82 3.48 1.10
CA MET A 89 7.90 2.70 0.30
C MET A 89 7.19 1.68 1.18
N THR A 90 5.89 1.83 1.36
CA THR A 90 5.09 0.89 2.14
C THR A 90 4.29 -0.01 1.21
N LEU A 91 4.42 -1.31 1.39
CA LEU A 91 3.65 -2.32 0.69
C LEU A 91 2.63 -2.91 1.66
N LEU A 92 1.36 -2.85 1.31
CA LEU A 92 0.28 -3.46 2.05
C LEU A 92 -0.29 -4.61 1.24
N VAL A 93 -0.45 -5.77 1.87
CA VAL A 93 -1.10 -6.91 1.25
C VAL A 93 -2.33 -7.27 2.06
N VAL A 94 -3.50 -7.00 1.48
CA VAL A 94 -4.80 -7.36 2.04
C VAL A 94 -5.14 -8.74 1.52
N GLY A 95 -5.29 -9.70 2.44
CA GLY A 95 -5.76 -11.04 2.10
C GLY A 95 -7.12 -10.92 1.41
N GLY A 96 -7.28 -11.60 0.27
CA GLY A 96 -8.59 -11.75 -0.35
C GLY A 96 -9.43 -12.55 0.63
N GLY A 97 -10.36 -11.89 1.33
CA GLY A 97 -11.34 -12.55 2.16
C GLY A 97 -12.18 -13.45 1.26
N GLY A 98 -11.83 -14.73 1.22
CA GLY A 98 -12.70 -15.76 0.69
C GLY A 98 -13.71 -16.10 1.77
N GLU A 99 -14.94 -15.61 1.61
CA GLU A 99 -16.14 -16.32 2.04
C GLU A 99 -17.03 -16.57 0.82
#